data_AF-A0A0Q2UGT7-F1
#
_entry.id   AF-A0A0Q2UGT7-F1
#
_cell.length_a   1.000
_cell.length_b   1.000
_cell.length_c   1.000
_cell.angle_alpha   90.00
_cell.angle_beta   90.00
_cell.angle_gamma   90.00
#
_symmetry.space_group_name_H-M   'P 1'
#
loop_
_entity.id
_entity.type
_entity.pdbx_description
1 polymer ?
#
loop_
_entity_poly.entity_id
_entity_poly.type
_entity_poly.pdbx_seq_one_letter_code
_entity_poly.pdbx_strand_id
1 'polypeptide(L)'
;MTLDDMSCVLASIARRMKMKSGKDGEGLIRLSVEEIAVIETAAETLTVISHYGGDRHVRDQIAERARRNQRKKESERPNGVPGENVMGDS
;
A
#
# COMPACT_ATOMS: atom_id res chain seq x y z
N MET A 1 -5.75 3.11 -21.31
CA MET A 1 -5.22 3.13 -19.94
C MET A 1 -4.40 1.87 -19.77
N THR A 2 -3.16 1.97 -19.29
CA THR A 2 -2.28 0.81 -19.07
C THR A 2 -2.44 0.26 -17.66
N LEU A 3 -1.92 -0.95 -17.40
CA LEU A 3 -1.90 -1.53 -16.04
C LEU A 3 -1.09 -0.66 -15.06
N ASP A 4 -0.05 0.02 -15.54
CA ASP A 4 0.77 0.92 -14.73
C ASP A 4 0.00 2.18 -14.33
N ASP A 5 -0.81 2.73 -15.24
CA ASP A 5 -1.68 3.88 -14.95
C ASP A 5 -2.72 3.52 -13.88
N MET A 6 -3.38 2.36 -14.03
CA MET A 6 -4.35 1.86 -13.04
C MET A 6 -3.71 1.64 -11.67
N SER A 7 -2.51 1.07 -11.64
CA SER A 7 -1.73 0.86 -10.42
C SER A 7 -1.41 2.18 -9.72
N CYS A 8 -1.01 3.21 -10.49
CA CYS A 8 -0.76 4.56 -9.96
C CYS A 8 -2.01 5.18 -9.34
N VAL A 9 -3.16 5.06 -10.02
CA VAL A 9 -4.46 5.56 -9.54
C VAL A 9 -4.87 4.86 -8.24
N LEU A 10 -4.87 3.52 -8.22
CA LEU A 10 -5.23 2.74 -7.03
C LEU A 10 -4.30 3.04 -5.85
N ALA A 11 -2.99 3.18 -6.09
CA ALA A 11 -2.03 3.55 -5.06
C ALA A 11 -2.27 4.97 -4.52
N SER A 12 -2.67 5.92 -5.39
CA SER A 12 -3.04 7.28 -4.98
C SER A 12 -4.27 7.27 -4.09
N ILE A 13 -5.32 6.55 -4.49
CA ILE A 13 -6.55 6.36 -3.72
C ILE A 13 -6.21 5.77 -2.34
N ALA A 14 -5.50 4.65 -2.29
CA ALA A 14 -5.12 3.98 -1.04
C ALA A 14 -4.32 4.90 -0.09
N ARG A 15 -3.39 5.72 -0.61
CA ARG A 15 -2.67 6.72 0.18
C ARG A 15 -3.61 7.78 0.75
N ARG A 16 -4.54 8.31 -0.05
CA ARG A 16 -5.55 9.28 0.42
C ARG A 16 -6.43 8.68 1.52
N MET A 17 -6.82 7.41 1.39
CA MET A 17 -7.59 6.71 2.45
C MET A 17 -6.79 6.59 3.75
N LYS A 18 -5.53 6.15 3.66
CA LYS A 18 -4.67 5.96 4.84
C LYS A 18 -4.42 7.28 5.59
N MET A 19 -4.15 8.36 4.86
CA MET A 19 -3.92 9.70 5.41
C MET A 19 -5.17 10.26 6.11
N LYS A 20 -6.37 9.95 5.61
CA LYS A 20 -7.62 10.44 6.18
C LYS A 20 -8.05 9.68 7.43
N SER A 21 -7.69 8.40 7.58
CA SER A 21 -8.01 7.63 8.79
C SER A 21 -7.36 8.16 10.09
N GLY A 22 -6.38 9.06 10.00
CA GLY A 22 -5.69 9.65 11.15
C GLY A 22 -6.19 11.03 11.59
N LYS A 23 -7.15 11.64 10.89
CA LYS A 23 -7.69 12.97 11.22
C LYS A 23 -9.21 12.98 11.04
N ASP A 24 -9.91 12.94 12.17
CA ASP A 24 -11.34 13.22 12.36
C ASP A 24 -12.32 12.26 11.66
N GLY A 25 -13.16 11.63 12.48
CA GLY A 25 -14.00 10.45 12.19
C GLY A 25 -15.12 10.59 11.14
N GLU A 26 -15.04 11.53 10.20
CA GLU A 26 -15.97 11.67 9.07
C GLU A 26 -15.21 11.71 7.73
N GLY A 27 -14.61 10.56 7.42
CA GLY A 27 -13.63 10.40 6.34
C GLY A 27 -14.20 10.21 4.94
N LEU A 28 -15.18 10.99 4.47
CA LEU A 28 -15.70 10.82 3.09
C LEU A 28 -14.64 11.14 2.04
N ILE A 29 -14.25 10.16 1.21
CA ILE A 29 -13.29 10.37 0.12
C ILE A 29 -14.07 10.57 -1.15
N ARG A 30 -13.91 11.74 -1.77
CA ARG A 30 -14.46 12.01 -3.10
C ARG A 30 -13.53 11.40 -4.14
N LEU A 31 -14.13 10.58 -4.99
CA LEU A 31 -13.46 9.96 -6.13
C LEU A 31 -13.94 10.63 -7.42
N SER A 32 -13.04 10.79 -8.38
CA SER A 32 -13.44 11.19 -9.73
C SER A 32 -14.13 10.03 -10.46
N VAL A 33 -14.82 10.33 -11.56
CA VAL A 33 -15.42 9.29 -12.42
C VAL A 33 -14.36 8.31 -12.93
N GLU A 34 -13.18 8.81 -13.29
CA GLU A 34 -12.05 7.99 -13.74
C GLU A 34 -11.55 7.05 -12.64
N GLU A 35 -11.45 7.54 -11.39
CA GLU A 35 -11.05 6.73 -10.25
C GLU A 35 -12.08 5.62 -9.94
N ILE A 36 -13.37 5.92 -10.11
CA ILE A 36 -14.46 4.94 -9.94
C ILE A 36 -14.36 3.85 -11.02
N ALA A 37 -14.15 4.22 -12.29
CA ALA A 37 -14.01 3.24 -13.39
C ALA A 37 -12.82 2.29 -13.18
N VAL A 38 -11.71 2.79 -12.63
CA VAL A 38 -10.56 1.96 -12.28
C VAL A 38 -10.88 0.97 -11.15
N ILE A 39 -11.63 1.40 -10.14
CA ILE A 39 -12.07 0.52 -9.04
C ILE A 39 -13.03 -0.56 -9.55
N GLU A 40 -13.99 -0.19 -10.40
CA GLU A 40 -14.94 -1.11 -11.02
C GLU A 40 -14.21 -2.20 -11.82
N THR A 41 -13.30 -1.80 -12.72
CA THR A 41 -12.47 -2.74 -13.50
C THR A 41 -11.62 -3.65 -12.59
N ALA A 42 -11.06 -3.10 -11.51
CA ALA A 42 -10.29 -3.89 -10.54
C ALA A 42 -11.18 -4.91 -9.80
N ALA A 43 -12.41 -4.54 -9.44
CA ALA A 43 -13.37 -5.42 -8.78
C ALA A 43 -13.81 -6.58 -9.69
N GLU A 44 -14.08 -6.30 -10.97
CA GLU A 44 -14.37 -7.34 -11.97
C GLU A 44 -13.19 -8.30 -12.14
N THR A 45 -11.98 -7.76 -12.26
CA THR A 45 -10.76 -8.57 -12.41
C THR A 45 -10.56 -9.49 -11.21
N LEU A 46 -10.74 -8.99 -9.99
CA LEU A 46 -10.64 -9.79 -8.77
C LEU A 46 -11.71 -10.88 -8.69
N THR A 47 -12.92 -10.60 -9.20
CA THR A 47 -14.01 -11.58 -9.29
C THR A 47 -13.62 -12.74 -10.21
N VAL A 48 -13.05 -12.44 -11.39
CA VAL A 48 -12.56 -13.45 -12.33
C VAL A 48 -11.41 -14.27 -11.72
N ILE A 49 -10.43 -13.61 -11.09
CA ILE A 49 -9.32 -14.29 -10.41
C ILE A 49 -9.86 -15.26 -9.34
N SER A 50 -10.82 -14.83 -8.55
CA SER A 50 -11.42 -15.65 -7.50
C SER A 50 -12.19 -16.84 -8.06
N HIS A 51 -12.96 -16.64 -9.14
CA HIS A 51 -13.68 -17.72 -9.83
C HIS A 51 -12.76 -18.87 -10.26
N TYR A 52 -11.54 -18.56 -10.72
CA TYR A 52 -10.54 -19.54 -11.11
C TYR A 52 -9.61 -19.98 -9.97
N GLY A 53 -9.90 -19.60 -8.72
CA GLY A 53 -9.11 -19.98 -7.54
C GLY A 53 -7.74 -19.29 -7.44
N GLY A 54 -7.52 -18.21 -8.19
CA GLY A 54 -6.25 -17.47 -8.22
C GLY A 54 -5.98 -16.62 -6.97
N ASP A 55 -6.95 -16.49 -6.06
CA ASP A 55 -6.85 -15.67 -4.84
C ASP A 55 -5.63 -16.00 -4.00
N ARG A 56 -5.36 -17.30 -3.81
CA ARG A 56 -4.21 -17.75 -3.02
C ARG A 56 -2.90 -17.29 -3.66
N HIS A 57 -2.76 -17.48 -4.96
CA HIS A 57 -1.56 -17.07 -5.70
C HIS A 57 -1.33 -15.56 -5.58
N VAL A 58 -2.38 -14.76 -5.76
CA VAL A 58 -2.29 -13.29 -5.65
C VAL A 58 -1.87 -12.88 -4.23
N ARG A 59 -2.46 -13.48 -3.19
CA ARG A 59 -2.08 -13.20 -1.78
C ARG A 59 -0.63 -13.59 -1.50
N ASP A 60 -0.17 -14.72 -2.01
CA ASP A 60 1.22 -15.18 -1.84
C ASP A 60 2.20 -14.22 -2.51
N GLN A 61 1.91 -13.73 -3.72
CA GLN A 61 2.73 -12.73 -4.41
C GLN A 61 2.77 -11.38 -3.68
N ILE A 62 1.64 -10.93 -3.12
CA ILE A 62 1.58 -9.70 -2.31
C ILE A 62 2.44 -9.85 -1.04
N ALA A 63 2.31 -10.97 -0.33
CA ALA A 63 3.09 -11.24 0.88
C ALA A 63 4.59 -11.31 0.56
N GLU A 64 4.96 -11.96 -0.53
CA GLU A 64 6.35 -12.05 -0.99
C GLU A 64 6.92 -10.66 -1.34
N ARG A 65 6.15 -9.83 -2.06
CA ARG A 65 6.53 -8.44 -2.34
C ARG A 65 6.73 -7.63 -1.05
N ALA A 66 5.85 -7.79 -0.07
CA ALA A 66 5.97 -7.10 1.22
C ALA A 66 7.25 -7.50 1.96
N ARG A 67 7.59 -8.79 1.99
CA ARG A 67 8.86 -9.30 2.57
C ARG A 67 10.07 -8.72 1.85
N ARG A 68 10.06 -8.67 0.51
CA ARG A 68 11.15 -8.05 -0.28
C ARG A 68 11.34 -6.57 0.07
N ASN A 69 10.25 -5.83 0.21
CA ASN A 69 10.30 -4.42 0.59
C ASN A 69 10.80 -4.20 2.02
N GLN A 70 10.46 -5.09 2.96
CA GLN A 70 10.99 -5.04 4.34
C GLN A 70 12.50 -5.29 4.37
N ARG A 71 12.98 -6.33 3.66
CA ARG A 71 14.41 -6.64 3.56
C ARG A 71 15.22 -5.48 2.98
N LYS A 72 14.70 -4.80 1.94
CA LYS A 72 15.34 -3.60 1.37
C LYS A 72 15.46 -2.46 2.39
N LYS A 73 14.38 -2.20 3.14
CA LYS A 73 14.40 -1.17 4.20
C LYS A 73 15.37 -1.50 5.32
N GLU A 74 15.51 -2.77 5.68
CA GLU A 74 16.47 -3.23 6.70
C GLU A 74 17.92 -3.08 6.21
N SER A 75 18.20 -3.39 4.95
CA SER A 75 19.53 -3.16 4.35
C SER A 75 19.88 -1.68 4.15
N GLU A 76 18.89 -0.80 4.11
CA GLU A 76 19.05 0.66 3.97
C GLU A 76 18.99 1.39 5.32
N ARG A 77 18.77 0.69 6.44
CA ARG A 77 18.87 1.31 7.77
C ARG A 77 20.32 1.78 7.94
N PRO A 78 20.58 3.09 8.13
CA PRO A 78 21.92 3.55 8.45
C PRO A 78 22.35 2.85 9.75
N ASN A 79 23.53 2.20 9.70
CA ASN A 79 24.19 1.69 10.89
C ASN A 79 24.17 2.79 11.95
N GLY A 80 23.74 2.42 13.16
CA GLY A 80 23.50 3.36 14.26
C GLY A 80 24.61 4.39 14.38
N VAL A 81 24.22 5.66 14.55
CA VAL A 81 25.15 6.70 14.98
C VAL A 81 25.71 6.25 16.32
N PRO A 82 27.02 5.96 16.46
CA PRO A 82 27.61 5.68 17.75
C PRO A 82 27.73 7.02 18.48
N GLY A 83 27.06 7.18 19.61
CA GLY A 83 27.45 8.23 20.56
C GLY A 83 26.36 9.15 21.13
N GLU A 84 25.12 8.72 21.30
CA GLU A 84 24.17 9.48 22.12
C GLU A 84 23.75 8.67 23.36
N ASN A 85 24.75 8.32 24.19
CA ASN A 85 24.47 8.06 25.60
C ASN A 85 24.29 9.42 26.28
N VAL A 86 23.04 9.72 26.57
CA VAL A 86 22.61 10.71 27.54
C VAL A 86 23.31 10.38 28.87
N MET A 87 24.43 11.06 29.17
CA MET A 87 24.99 11.13 30.51
C MET A 87 24.54 12.46 31.11
N GLY A 88 23.30 12.46 31.57
CA GLY A 88 22.78 13.38 32.56
C GLY A 88 22.14 12.54 33.63
N ASP A 89 22.91 12.20 34.68
CA ASP A 89 22.47 12.31 36.07
C ASP A 89 23.56 11.84 37.04
N SER A 90 23.70 12.64 38.10
CA SER A 90 24.52 12.53 39.32
C SER A 90 25.97 13.01 39.25
#